data_AF-A0A530AUH5-F1
#
_entry.id   AF-A0A530AUH5-F1
#
_cell.length_a   1.000
_cell.length_b   1.000
_cell.length_c   1.000
_cell.angle_alpha   90.00
_cell.angle_beta   90.00
_cell.angle_gamma   90.00
#
_symmetry.space_group_name_H-M   'P 1'
#
loop_
_entity.id
_entity.type
_entity.pdbx_description
1 polymer ?
#
loop_
_entity_poly.entity_id
_entity_poly.type
_entity_poly.pdbx_seq_one_letter_code
_entity_poly.pdbx_strand_id
1 'polypeptide(L)'
;LQAYEALEELIGRIVSYAGLVYAGNTADPQRAKLYGDVQEKMTDASAHLLFFALELNLIDDAAIESALAADKAFGHYRPWVLDLRKDKPYQLEDRVEQLFHEKSVTGRGAWNRLFDETMTDLRFDVDGEELTLEPALNRLQDTNGEVRRRASEALAATFRKNLRTFTLITNTLAKDKEISDRWRGFQDIADSRHLANRVERDVVDALAAAVREAYPRLSHRYYAMKARWLGMEVMNHWDRNAPLPETPKAVIRWDDARDTVLSAYQRFSPDMAEIARG
;
A
#
# COMPACT_ATOMS: atom_id res chain seq x y z
N LEU A 1 -12.56 23.55 12.05
CA LEU A 1 -12.15 22.97 10.75
C LEU A 1 -10.84 23.55 10.25
N GLN A 2 -10.75 24.84 9.91
CA GLN A 2 -9.46 25.44 9.48
C GLN A 2 -8.28 25.15 10.41
N ALA A 3 -8.47 25.27 11.73
CA ALA A 3 -7.42 24.92 12.69
C ALA A 3 -7.10 23.42 12.73
N TYR A 4 -8.11 22.56 12.53
CA TYR A 4 -7.93 21.11 12.46
C TYR A 4 -7.17 20.72 11.18
N GLU A 5 -7.54 21.28 10.03
CA GLU A 5 -6.84 21.14 8.75
C GLU A 5 -5.37 21.59 8.86
N ALA A 6 -5.10 22.77 9.44
CA ALA A 6 -3.74 23.26 9.61
C ALA A 6 -2.87 22.35 10.50
N LEU A 7 -3.48 21.71 11.51
CA LEU A 7 -2.79 20.72 12.35
C LEU A 7 -2.50 19.43 11.57
N GLU A 8 -3.48 18.89 10.85
CA GLU A 8 -3.32 17.71 9.99
C GLU A 8 -2.25 17.93 8.91
N GLU A 9 -2.23 19.10 8.25
CA GLU A 9 -1.19 19.46 7.28
C GLU A 9 0.21 19.50 7.92
N LEU A 10 0.32 20.05 9.13
CA LEU A 10 1.58 20.11 9.86
C LEU A 10 2.07 18.69 10.24
N ILE A 11 1.17 17.85 10.76
CA ILE A 11 1.45 16.45 11.07
C ILE A 11 1.93 15.73 9.79
N GLY A 12 1.20 15.88 8.68
CA GLY A 12 1.54 15.30 7.39
C GLY A 12 2.93 15.70 6.91
N ARG A 13 3.31 16.97 7.06
CA ARG A 13 4.67 17.46 6.71
C ARG A 13 5.75 16.85 7.59
N ILE A 14 5.54 16.77 8.90
CA ILE A 14 6.50 16.20 9.85
C ILE A 14 6.72 14.71 9.56
N VAL A 15 5.64 13.95 9.43
CA VAL A 15 5.70 12.50 9.15
C VAL A 15 6.33 12.23 7.80
N SER A 16 5.97 13.00 6.77
CA SER A 16 6.55 12.88 5.43
C SER A 16 8.04 13.17 5.40
N TYR A 17 8.50 14.23 6.11
CA TYR A 17 9.92 14.52 6.24
C TYR A 17 10.67 13.37 6.92
N ALA A 18 10.19 12.88 8.07
CA ALA A 18 10.81 11.78 8.78
C ALA A 18 10.85 10.49 7.94
N GLY A 19 9.76 10.19 7.24
CA GLY A 19 9.65 9.05 6.33
C GLY A 19 10.63 9.13 5.15
N LEU A 20 10.77 10.29 4.52
CA LEU A 20 11.72 10.51 3.42
C LEU A 20 13.19 10.41 3.88
N VAL A 21 13.52 10.97 5.05
CA VAL A 21 14.86 10.86 5.64
C VAL A 21 15.20 9.39 5.90
N TYR A 22 14.29 8.65 6.52
CA TYR A 22 14.43 7.22 6.79
C TYR A 22 14.60 6.40 5.51
N ALA A 23 13.73 6.61 4.52
CA ALA A 23 13.78 5.92 3.24
C ALA A 23 15.11 6.15 2.47
N GLY A 24 15.77 7.30 2.68
CA GLY A 24 17.08 7.58 2.06
C GLY A 24 18.22 6.67 2.53
N ASN A 25 18.14 6.08 3.73
CA ASN A 25 19.02 5.02 4.20
C ASN A 25 18.40 4.32 5.43
N THR A 26 17.68 3.23 5.20
CA THR A 26 16.95 2.52 6.26
C THR A 26 17.87 1.76 7.24
N ALA A 27 19.12 1.52 6.88
CA ALA A 27 20.12 0.87 7.74
C ALA A 27 20.81 1.84 8.72
N ASP A 28 20.56 3.15 8.60
CA ASP A 28 21.12 4.15 9.52
C ASP A 28 20.32 4.18 10.84
N PRO A 29 20.94 3.81 11.98
CA PRO A 29 20.24 3.73 13.27
C PRO A 29 19.73 5.08 13.76
N GLN A 30 20.37 6.20 13.39
CA GLN A 30 19.91 7.53 13.80
C GLN A 30 18.63 7.92 13.04
N ARG A 31 18.54 7.58 11.76
CA ARG A 31 17.35 7.83 10.94
C ARG A 31 16.19 6.95 11.37
N ALA A 32 16.47 5.67 11.65
CA ALA A 32 15.48 4.74 12.20
C ALA A 32 14.94 5.25 13.54
N LYS A 33 15.81 5.73 14.43
CA LYS A 33 15.40 6.33 15.71
C LYS A 33 14.53 7.58 15.50
N LEU A 34 14.96 8.52 14.66
CA LEU A 34 14.18 9.73 14.37
C LEU A 34 12.79 9.39 13.86
N TYR A 35 12.69 8.44 12.93
CA TYR A 35 11.40 8.00 12.40
C TYR A 35 10.52 7.39 13.49
N GLY A 36 11.07 6.51 14.33
CA GLY A 36 10.37 5.92 15.48
C GLY A 36 9.88 6.98 16.47
N ASP A 37 10.74 7.90 16.89
CA ASP A 37 10.41 9.00 17.82
C ASP A 37 9.29 9.90 17.24
N VAL A 38 9.32 10.18 15.93
CA VAL A 38 8.28 10.98 15.26
C VAL A 38 6.97 10.20 15.21
N GLN A 39 6.99 8.91 14.86
CA GLN A 39 5.79 8.09 14.83
C GLN A 39 5.11 8.05 16.21
N GLU A 40 5.87 7.81 17.28
CA GLU A 40 5.36 7.80 18.66
C GLU A 40 4.70 9.14 19.02
N LYS A 41 5.41 10.25 18.85
CA LYS A 41 4.89 11.59 19.17
C LYS A 41 3.67 11.97 18.34
N MET A 42 3.63 11.57 17.06
CA MET A 42 2.50 11.88 16.18
C MET A 42 1.29 11.01 16.51
N THR A 43 1.47 9.75 16.92
CA THR A 43 0.38 8.94 17.47
C THR A 43 -0.22 9.61 18.70
N ASP A 44 0.60 10.00 19.68
CA ASP A 44 0.12 10.70 20.88
C ASP A 44 -0.61 12.00 20.55
N ALA A 45 -0.06 12.81 19.65
CA ALA A 45 -0.69 14.05 19.21
C ALA A 45 -2.03 13.80 18.49
N SER A 46 -2.09 12.81 17.61
CA SER A 46 -3.31 12.48 16.85
C SER A 46 -4.44 11.94 17.73
N ALA A 47 -4.11 11.27 18.84
CA ALA A 47 -5.09 10.79 19.81
C ALA A 47 -5.90 11.95 20.42
N HIS A 48 -5.26 13.13 20.62
CA HIS A 48 -5.93 14.34 21.09
C HIS A 48 -6.83 15.01 20.04
N LEU A 49 -6.75 14.58 18.77
CA LEU A 49 -7.57 15.12 17.68
C LEU A 49 -8.76 14.21 17.33
N LEU A 50 -8.78 12.96 17.83
CA LEU A 50 -9.85 11.99 17.55
C LEU A 50 -11.24 12.54 17.86
N PHE A 51 -11.39 13.25 18.98
CA PHE A 51 -12.67 13.82 19.40
C PHE A 51 -13.33 14.65 18.29
N PHE A 52 -12.54 15.35 17.46
CA PHE A 52 -13.08 16.30 16.50
C PHE A 52 -13.94 15.60 15.44
N ALA A 53 -13.44 14.53 14.86
CA ALA A 53 -14.19 13.74 13.89
C ALA A 53 -15.35 12.96 14.56
N LEU A 54 -15.09 12.40 15.74
CA LEU A 54 -16.06 11.59 16.48
C LEU A 54 -17.28 12.42 16.92
N GLU A 55 -17.06 13.58 17.53
CA GLU A 55 -18.11 14.49 17.99
C GLU A 55 -18.88 15.11 16.81
N LEU A 56 -18.20 15.40 15.69
CA LEU A 56 -18.88 15.86 14.48
C LEU A 56 -19.88 14.80 13.98
N ASN A 57 -19.55 13.51 14.14
CA ASN A 57 -20.44 12.40 13.81
C ASN A 57 -21.61 12.22 14.79
N LEU A 58 -21.53 12.78 16.01
CA LEU A 58 -22.65 12.78 16.96
C LEU A 58 -23.71 13.83 16.65
N ILE A 59 -23.37 14.89 15.90
CA ILE A 59 -24.33 15.94 15.52
C ILE A 59 -25.42 15.36 14.61
N ASP A 60 -26.66 15.83 14.76
CA ASP A 60 -27.78 15.45 13.90
C ASP A 60 -27.55 15.86 12.43
N ASP A 61 -28.01 15.03 11.49
CA ASP A 61 -27.81 15.27 10.05
C ASP A 61 -28.47 16.57 9.58
N ALA A 62 -29.67 16.89 10.07
CA ALA A 62 -30.36 18.12 9.68
C ALA A 62 -29.64 19.38 10.21
N ALA A 63 -29.04 19.29 11.40
CA ALA A 63 -28.23 20.36 11.96
C ALA A 63 -26.95 20.60 11.15
N ILE A 64 -26.24 19.54 10.76
CA ILE A 64 -25.05 19.63 9.89
C ILE A 64 -25.41 20.24 8.54
N GLU A 65 -26.47 19.77 7.88
CA GLU A 65 -26.89 20.28 6.57
C GLU A 65 -27.30 21.76 6.64
N SER A 66 -28.03 22.14 7.68
CA SER A 66 -28.40 23.54 7.91
C SER A 66 -27.17 24.42 8.11
N ALA A 67 -26.20 23.99 8.93
CA ALA A 67 -24.97 24.72 9.16
C ALA A 67 -24.11 24.84 7.89
N LEU A 68 -23.96 23.77 7.12
CA LEU A 68 -23.24 23.76 5.83
C LEU A 68 -23.86 24.72 4.81
N ALA A 69 -25.18 24.88 4.82
CA ALA A 69 -25.89 25.79 3.93
C ALA A 69 -25.81 27.26 4.40
N ALA A 70 -25.81 27.49 5.71
CA ALA A 70 -25.84 28.83 6.30
C ALA A 70 -24.49 29.55 6.30
N ASP A 71 -23.37 28.83 6.40
CA ASP A 71 -22.02 29.40 6.42
C ASP A 71 -21.19 28.93 5.22
N LYS A 72 -20.73 29.88 4.39
CA LYS A 72 -19.87 29.59 3.24
C LYS A 72 -18.51 29.02 3.65
N ALA A 73 -17.97 29.44 4.79
CA ALA A 73 -16.67 28.95 5.27
C ALA A 73 -16.78 27.47 5.68
N PHE A 74 -17.84 27.10 6.40
CA PHE A 74 -18.12 25.69 6.67
C PHE A 74 -18.51 24.90 5.41
N GLY A 75 -19.32 25.50 4.53
CA GLY A 75 -19.75 24.92 3.26
C GLY A 75 -18.62 24.55 2.31
N HIS A 76 -17.46 25.24 2.38
CA HIS A 76 -16.24 24.85 1.67
C HIS A 76 -15.80 23.42 1.99
N TYR A 77 -15.97 22.98 3.25
CA TYR A 77 -15.59 21.66 3.73
C TYR A 77 -16.68 20.60 3.52
N ARG A 78 -17.80 20.92 2.84
CA ARG A 78 -18.92 20.00 2.62
C ARG A 78 -18.48 18.60 2.15
N PRO A 79 -17.58 18.44 1.16
CA PRO A 79 -17.16 17.11 0.71
C PRO A 79 -16.54 16.28 1.84
N TRP A 80 -15.61 16.86 2.59
CA TRP A 80 -14.94 16.19 3.71
C TRP A 80 -15.94 15.84 4.83
N VAL A 81 -16.84 16.76 5.17
CA VAL A 81 -17.86 16.52 6.20
C VAL A 81 -18.76 15.36 5.79
N LEU A 82 -19.32 15.38 4.57
CA LEU A 82 -20.21 14.33 4.10
C LEU A 82 -19.52 12.97 4.03
N ASP A 83 -18.24 12.94 3.67
CA ASP A 83 -17.47 11.69 3.67
C ASP A 83 -17.25 11.17 5.08
N LEU A 84 -16.87 12.03 6.04
CA LEU A 84 -16.76 11.64 7.45
C LEU A 84 -18.08 11.10 8.02
N ARG A 85 -19.21 11.68 7.61
CA ARG A 85 -20.55 11.22 8.04
C ARG A 85 -20.88 9.80 7.56
N LYS A 86 -20.29 9.32 6.45
CA LYS A 86 -20.48 7.93 5.99
C LYS A 86 -19.88 6.91 6.96
N ASP A 87 -18.92 7.32 7.78
CA ASP A 87 -18.28 6.46 8.77
C ASP A 87 -19.11 6.35 10.07
N LYS A 88 -20.06 7.27 10.30
CA LYS A 88 -20.92 7.33 11.50
C LYS A 88 -21.60 6.00 11.88
N PRO A 89 -22.19 5.19 10.96
CA PRO A 89 -22.85 3.94 11.33
C PRO A 89 -21.89 2.86 11.88
N TYR A 90 -20.59 3.02 11.62
CA TYR A 90 -19.54 2.07 11.96
C TYR A 90 -18.63 2.60 13.08
N GLN A 91 -18.90 3.80 13.59
CA GLN A 91 -18.16 4.44 14.66
C GLN A 91 -18.61 3.89 16.02
N LEU A 92 -17.65 3.57 16.88
CA LEU A 92 -17.88 3.12 18.25
C LEU A 92 -17.96 4.30 19.22
N GLU A 93 -18.29 4.04 20.48
CA GLU A 93 -18.19 5.09 21.50
C GLU A 93 -16.74 5.59 21.66
N ASP A 94 -16.57 6.88 21.98
CA ASP A 94 -15.26 7.57 21.95
C ASP A 94 -14.16 6.85 22.73
N ARG A 95 -14.48 6.30 23.91
CA ARG A 95 -13.51 5.57 24.74
C ARG A 95 -13.07 4.25 24.11
N VAL A 96 -13.94 3.61 23.33
CA VAL A 96 -13.61 2.38 22.61
C VAL A 96 -12.82 2.71 21.33
N GLU A 97 -13.17 3.79 20.62
CA GLU A 97 -12.34 4.28 19.51
C GLU A 97 -10.92 4.63 19.95
N GLN A 98 -10.80 5.37 21.06
CA GLN A 98 -9.51 5.67 21.69
C GLN A 98 -8.74 4.39 22.04
N LEU A 99 -9.40 3.40 22.65
CA LEU A 99 -8.77 2.11 22.99
C LEU A 99 -8.25 1.38 21.74
N PHE A 100 -9.04 1.31 20.67
CA PHE A 100 -8.61 0.69 19.40
C PHE A 100 -7.41 1.43 18.81
N HIS A 101 -7.43 2.76 18.83
CA HIS A 101 -6.33 3.59 18.35
C HIS A 101 -5.03 3.32 19.13
N GLU A 102 -5.07 3.41 20.46
CA GLU A 102 -3.91 3.14 21.33
C GLU A 102 -3.39 1.70 21.17
N LYS A 103 -4.30 0.71 21.12
CA LYS A 103 -3.94 -0.70 20.95
C LYS A 103 -3.37 -1.00 19.57
N SER A 104 -3.72 -0.23 18.54
CA SER A 104 -3.26 -0.48 17.16
C SER A 104 -1.73 -0.52 17.05
N VAL A 105 -1.01 0.28 17.84
CA VAL A 105 0.46 0.32 17.88
C VAL A 105 1.05 -1.01 18.34
N THR A 106 0.52 -1.55 19.45
CA THR A 106 0.99 -2.82 20.05
C THR A 106 0.31 -4.07 19.47
N GLY A 107 -0.79 -3.89 18.75
CA GLY A 107 -1.52 -4.92 18.03
C GLY A 107 -1.07 -4.97 16.57
N ARG A 108 -1.96 -4.62 15.63
CA ARG A 108 -1.69 -4.66 14.19
C ARG A 108 -0.35 -4.05 13.77
N GLY A 109 0.01 -2.89 14.31
CA GLY A 109 1.25 -2.19 14.00
C GLY A 109 2.50 -3.01 14.32
N ALA A 110 2.55 -3.63 15.50
CA ALA A 110 3.66 -4.50 15.91
C ALA A 110 3.77 -5.76 15.02
N TRP A 111 2.64 -6.36 14.62
CA TRP A 111 2.65 -7.54 13.73
C TRP A 111 3.07 -7.21 12.30
N ASN A 112 2.68 -6.05 11.76
CA ASN A 112 3.20 -5.57 10.48
C ASN A 112 4.72 -5.35 10.55
N ARG A 113 5.20 -4.69 11.62
CA ARG A 113 6.64 -4.48 11.81
C ARG A 113 7.41 -5.79 11.89
N LEU A 114 6.88 -6.78 12.61
CA LEU A 114 7.48 -8.11 12.67
C LEU A 114 7.56 -8.76 11.28
N PHE A 115 6.54 -8.61 10.43
CA PHE A 115 6.60 -9.08 9.05
C PHE A 115 7.71 -8.38 8.26
N ASP A 116 7.76 -7.05 8.31
CA ASP A 116 8.72 -6.25 7.54
C ASP A 116 10.17 -6.55 7.96
N GLU A 117 10.44 -6.60 9.26
CA GLU A 117 11.75 -6.97 9.82
C GLU A 117 12.14 -8.41 9.43
N THR A 118 11.22 -9.37 9.59
CA THR A 118 11.46 -10.77 9.22
C THR A 118 11.77 -10.91 7.73
N MET A 119 11.03 -10.22 6.85
CA MET A 119 11.25 -10.22 5.40
C MET A 119 12.59 -9.60 5.02
N THR A 120 12.97 -8.49 5.66
CA THR A 120 14.24 -7.77 5.42
C THR A 120 15.46 -8.61 5.80
N ASP A 121 15.34 -9.41 6.87
CA ASP A 121 16.41 -10.25 7.38
C ASP A 121 16.62 -11.52 6.56
N LEU A 122 15.67 -11.91 5.70
CA LEU A 122 15.81 -13.11 4.88
C LEU A 122 17.04 -13.02 3.96
N ARG A 123 17.73 -14.15 3.83
CA ARG A 123 18.77 -14.36 2.83
C ARG A 123 18.43 -15.58 1.98
N PHE A 124 18.73 -15.46 0.70
CA PHE A 124 18.36 -16.42 -0.35
C PHE A 124 19.63 -16.93 -1.01
N ASP A 125 19.97 -18.19 -0.76
CA ASP A 125 21.09 -18.88 -1.41
C ASP A 125 20.72 -19.20 -2.87
N VAL A 126 21.27 -18.42 -3.81
CA VAL A 126 21.19 -18.68 -5.24
C VAL A 126 22.57 -19.05 -5.75
N ASP A 127 22.80 -20.35 -5.98
CA ASP A 127 24.08 -20.89 -6.46
C ASP A 127 25.29 -20.63 -5.53
N GLY A 128 25.08 -20.66 -4.22
CA GLY A 128 26.11 -20.39 -3.21
C GLY A 128 26.31 -18.90 -2.93
N GLU A 129 25.56 -18.01 -3.59
CA GLU A 129 25.51 -16.59 -3.32
C GLU A 129 24.31 -16.26 -2.42
N GLU A 130 24.58 -15.73 -1.22
CA GLU A 130 23.54 -15.26 -0.29
C GLU A 130 23.04 -13.87 -0.72
N LEU A 131 21.81 -13.81 -1.22
CA LEU A 131 21.18 -12.58 -1.72
C LEU A 131 20.08 -12.06 -0.79
N THR A 132 19.83 -10.76 -0.81
CA THR A 132 18.57 -10.20 -0.28
C THR A 132 17.42 -10.47 -1.27
N LEU A 133 16.18 -10.11 -0.90
CA LEU A 133 15.00 -10.43 -1.69
C LEU A 133 15.04 -9.85 -3.12
N GLU A 134 15.37 -8.56 -3.26
CA GLU A 134 15.31 -7.86 -4.54
C GLU A 134 16.34 -8.41 -5.54
N PRO A 135 17.63 -8.60 -5.19
CA PRO A 135 18.59 -9.28 -6.06
C PRO A 135 18.16 -10.70 -6.44
N ALA A 136 17.59 -11.47 -5.51
CA ALA A 136 17.09 -12.82 -5.80
C ALA A 136 15.90 -12.79 -6.79
N LEU A 137 14.96 -11.86 -6.63
CA LEU A 137 13.86 -11.64 -7.57
C LEU A 137 14.34 -11.18 -8.94
N ASN A 138 15.39 -10.34 -9.01
CA ASN A 138 15.99 -9.91 -10.27
C ASN A 138 16.53 -11.09 -11.08
N ARG A 139 17.02 -12.16 -10.43
CA ARG A 139 17.46 -13.38 -11.14
C ARG A 139 16.31 -14.08 -11.89
N LEU A 140 15.04 -13.84 -11.55
CA LEU A 140 13.88 -14.35 -12.30
C LEU A 140 13.70 -13.67 -13.67
N GLN A 141 14.44 -12.58 -13.94
CA GLN A 141 14.49 -11.89 -15.23
C GLN A 141 15.74 -12.25 -16.04
N ASP A 142 16.54 -13.23 -15.60
CA ASP A 142 17.71 -13.65 -16.36
C ASP A 142 17.29 -14.28 -17.70
N THR A 143 18.11 -14.11 -18.74
CA THR A 143 17.93 -14.77 -20.03
C THR A 143 18.08 -16.30 -19.93
N ASN A 144 18.90 -16.80 -19.01
CA ASN A 144 19.12 -18.22 -18.77
C ASN A 144 18.02 -18.80 -17.86
N GLY A 145 17.26 -19.76 -18.39
CA GLY A 145 16.17 -20.42 -17.66
C GLY A 145 16.61 -21.20 -16.42
N GLU A 146 17.83 -21.70 -16.40
CA GLU A 146 18.37 -22.42 -15.25
C GLU A 146 18.64 -21.48 -14.08
N VAL A 147 19.14 -20.27 -14.35
CA VAL A 147 19.31 -19.23 -13.32
C VAL A 147 17.95 -18.85 -12.71
N ARG A 148 16.92 -18.67 -13.55
CA ARG A 148 15.56 -18.39 -13.09
C ARG A 148 15.01 -19.53 -12.22
N ARG A 149 15.19 -20.79 -12.64
CA ARG A 149 14.75 -21.97 -11.89
C ARG A 149 15.37 -22.01 -10.50
N ARG A 150 16.70 -21.91 -10.43
CA ARG A 150 17.45 -21.96 -9.16
C ARG A 150 17.08 -20.81 -8.23
N ALA A 151 16.93 -19.59 -8.75
CA ALA A 151 16.46 -18.46 -7.96
C ALA A 151 15.03 -18.68 -7.42
N SER A 152 14.12 -19.20 -8.23
CA SER A 152 12.75 -19.51 -7.82
C SER A 152 12.70 -20.59 -6.73
N GLU A 153 13.54 -21.62 -6.85
CA GLU A 153 13.66 -22.68 -5.86
C GLU A 153 14.28 -22.19 -4.54
N ALA A 154 15.29 -21.33 -4.61
CA ALA A 154 15.88 -20.67 -3.45
C ALA A 154 14.84 -19.83 -2.68
N LEU A 155 14.08 -18.99 -3.40
CA LEU A 155 12.97 -18.21 -2.85
C LEU A 155 11.96 -19.14 -2.17
N ALA A 156 11.49 -20.17 -2.87
CA ALA A 156 10.52 -21.12 -2.32
C ALA A 156 11.05 -21.87 -1.08
N ALA A 157 12.33 -22.26 -1.08
CA ALA A 157 12.95 -22.96 0.05
C ALA A 157 13.05 -22.06 1.28
N THR A 158 13.53 -20.82 1.13
CA THR A 158 13.64 -19.86 2.24
C THR A 158 12.26 -19.47 2.78
N PHE A 159 11.28 -19.20 1.92
CA PHE A 159 9.91 -18.93 2.38
C PHE A 159 9.30 -20.15 3.08
N ARG A 160 9.56 -21.37 2.58
CA ARG A 160 9.09 -22.61 3.21
C ARG A 160 9.62 -22.76 4.64
N LYS A 161 10.90 -22.46 4.88
CA LYS A 161 11.50 -22.49 6.23
C LYS A 161 10.82 -21.54 7.21
N ASN A 162 10.22 -20.45 6.71
CA ASN A 162 9.59 -19.40 7.51
C ASN A 162 8.05 -19.46 7.54
N LEU A 163 7.44 -20.50 6.94
CA LEU A 163 5.98 -20.62 6.83
C LEU A 163 5.26 -20.47 8.16
N ARG A 164 5.79 -21.06 9.24
CA ARG A 164 5.17 -20.99 10.57
C ARG A 164 5.06 -19.54 11.06
N THR A 165 6.12 -18.75 10.90
CA THR A 165 6.14 -17.33 11.29
C THR A 165 5.16 -16.52 10.46
N PHE A 166 5.21 -16.62 9.13
CA PHE A 166 4.30 -15.88 8.25
C PHE A 166 2.84 -16.29 8.42
N THR A 167 2.57 -17.57 8.70
CA THR A 167 1.22 -18.06 9.01
C THR A 167 0.71 -17.44 10.30
N LEU A 168 1.53 -17.41 11.36
CA LEU A 168 1.15 -16.80 12.63
C LEU A 168 0.86 -15.30 12.46
N ILE A 169 1.74 -14.57 11.75
CA ILE A 169 1.53 -13.14 11.49
C ILE A 169 0.22 -12.91 10.73
N THR A 170 0.01 -13.63 9.63
CA THR A 170 -1.18 -13.48 8.79
C THR A 170 -2.46 -13.80 9.56
N ASN A 171 -2.48 -14.89 10.32
CA ASN A 171 -3.65 -15.30 11.10
C ASN A 171 -3.96 -14.31 12.22
N THR A 172 -2.93 -13.76 12.89
CA THR A 172 -3.15 -12.76 13.93
C THR A 172 -3.69 -11.46 13.36
N LEU A 173 -3.15 -10.98 12.23
CA LEU A 173 -3.65 -9.79 11.54
C LEU A 173 -5.08 -10.00 11.02
N ALA A 174 -5.38 -11.17 10.48
CA ALA A 174 -6.74 -11.52 10.04
C ALA A 174 -7.72 -11.53 11.22
N LYS A 175 -7.32 -12.08 12.37
CA LYS A 175 -8.16 -12.11 13.57
C LYS A 175 -8.35 -10.72 14.18
N ASP A 176 -7.30 -9.91 14.24
CA ASP A 176 -7.37 -8.51 14.68
C ASP A 176 -8.34 -7.70 13.81
N LYS A 177 -8.24 -7.85 12.48
CA LYS A 177 -9.18 -7.25 11.53
C LYS A 177 -10.61 -7.74 11.74
N GLU A 178 -10.84 -9.05 11.87
CA GLU A 178 -12.19 -9.58 12.12
C GLU A 178 -12.80 -9.02 13.41
N ILE A 179 -12.02 -8.91 14.49
CA ILE A 179 -12.50 -8.31 15.74
C ILE A 179 -12.90 -6.85 15.49
N SER A 180 -12.05 -6.05 14.85
CA SER A 180 -12.36 -4.66 14.54
C SER A 180 -13.62 -4.53 13.67
N ASP A 181 -13.73 -5.36 12.62
CA ASP A 181 -14.86 -5.34 11.69
C ASP A 181 -16.17 -5.70 12.40
N ARG A 182 -16.16 -6.76 13.23
CA ARG A 182 -17.33 -7.21 13.99
C ARG A 182 -17.80 -6.17 15.00
N TRP A 183 -16.89 -5.52 15.73
CA TRP A 183 -17.26 -4.46 16.67
C TRP A 183 -17.92 -3.28 15.94
N ARG A 184 -17.43 -2.94 14.73
CA ARG A 184 -17.95 -1.85 13.91
C ARG A 184 -19.18 -2.23 13.09
N GLY A 185 -19.61 -3.49 13.11
CA GLY A 185 -20.79 -3.95 12.37
C GLY A 185 -20.58 -4.16 10.87
N PHE A 186 -19.32 -4.21 10.40
CA PHE A 186 -19.03 -4.60 9.01
C PHE A 186 -19.38 -6.07 8.78
N GLN A 187 -19.98 -6.37 7.62
CA GLN A 187 -20.52 -7.70 7.32
C GLN A 187 -19.54 -8.54 6.51
N ASP A 188 -18.79 -7.90 5.62
CA ASP A 188 -17.80 -8.52 4.77
C ASP A 188 -16.42 -7.86 4.95
N ILE A 189 -15.38 -8.66 4.77
CA ILE A 189 -13.99 -8.29 5.04
C ILE A 189 -13.54 -7.03 4.27
N ALA A 190 -14.17 -6.75 3.12
CA ALA A 190 -13.85 -5.59 2.28
C ALA A 190 -14.67 -4.33 2.61
N ASP A 191 -15.75 -4.41 3.41
CA ASP A 191 -16.64 -3.26 3.66
C ASP A 191 -15.89 -2.04 4.17
N SER A 192 -15.04 -2.22 5.20
CA SER A 192 -14.26 -1.12 5.77
C SER A 192 -13.32 -0.49 4.74
N ARG A 193 -12.85 -1.25 3.76
CA ARG A 193 -11.99 -0.74 2.68
C ARG A 193 -12.81 -0.06 1.57
N HIS A 194 -13.97 -0.61 1.22
CA HIS A 194 -14.92 0.00 0.30
C HIS A 194 -15.34 1.38 0.80
N LEU A 195 -15.71 1.45 2.08
CA LEU A 195 -16.03 2.70 2.75
C LEU A 195 -14.85 3.67 2.72
N ALA A 196 -13.66 3.26 3.16
CA ALA A 196 -12.48 4.14 3.18
C ALA A 196 -12.08 4.69 1.80
N ASN A 197 -12.23 3.88 0.74
CA ASN A 197 -11.93 4.29 -0.62
C ASN A 197 -13.10 4.99 -1.33
N ARG A 198 -14.26 5.06 -0.68
CA ARG A 198 -15.51 5.59 -1.26
C ARG A 198 -15.91 4.88 -2.56
N VAL A 199 -15.82 3.55 -2.57
CA VAL A 199 -16.17 2.69 -3.71
C VAL A 199 -17.25 1.71 -3.30
N GLU A 200 -18.28 1.57 -4.12
CA GLU A 200 -19.37 0.63 -3.90
C GLU A 200 -18.92 -0.82 -4.14
N ARG A 201 -19.51 -1.74 -3.37
CA ARG A 201 -19.18 -3.18 -3.43
C ARG A 201 -19.38 -3.76 -4.83
N ASP A 202 -20.51 -3.43 -5.46
CA ASP A 202 -20.88 -3.94 -6.78
C ASP A 202 -19.90 -3.48 -7.87
N VAL A 203 -19.29 -2.29 -7.74
CA VAL A 203 -18.22 -1.82 -8.63
C VAL A 203 -16.97 -2.70 -8.51
N VAL A 204 -16.55 -3.01 -7.28
CA VAL A 204 -15.38 -3.89 -7.04
C VAL A 204 -15.66 -5.31 -7.51
N ASP A 205 -16.85 -5.84 -7.22
CA ASP A 205 -17.27 -7.17 -7.64
C ASP A 205 -17.37 -7.28 -9.16
N ALA A 206 -17.92 -6.26 -9.83
CA ALA A 206 -17.98 -6.20 -11.29
C ALA A 206 -16.58 -6.18 -11.93
N LEU A 207 -15.65 -5.39 -11.36
CA LEU A 207 -14.26 -5.38 -11.82
C LEU A 207 -13.61 -6.77 -11.65
N ALA A 208 -13.77 -7.38 -10.48
CA ALA A 208 -13.20 -8.70 -10.21
C ALA A 208 -13.77 -9.79 -11.12
N ALA A 209 -15.09 -9.77 -11.36
CA ALA A 209 -15.77 -10.68 -12.29
C ALA A 209 -15.26 -10.49 -13.73
N ALA A 210 -15.26 -9.25 -14.23
CA ALA A 210 -14.80 -8.93 -15.58
C ALA A 210 -13.35 -9.37 -15.82
N VAL A 211 -12.46 -9.18 -14.83
CA VAL A 211 -11.07 -9.64 -14.90
C VAL A 211 -10.98 -11.17 -14.95
N ARG A 212 -11.71 -11.90 -14.09
CA ARG A 212 -11.70 -13.36 -14.06
C ARG A 212 -12.25 -13.98 -15.35
N GLU A 213 -13.36 -13.44 -15.85
CA GLU A 213 -13.96 -13.88 -17.12
C GLU A 213 -13.03 -13.63 -18.32
N ALA A 214 -12.20 -12.60 -18.25
CA ALA A 214 -11.22 -12.30 -19.29
C ALA A 214 -9.96 -13.16 -19.26
N TYR A 215 -9.68 -13.92 -18.19
CA TYR A 215 -8.45 -14.72 -18.05
C TYR A 215 -8.17 -15.65 -19.24
N PRO A 216 -9.13 -16.44 -19.76
CA PRO A 216 -8.85 -17.32 -20.91
C PRO A 216 -8.47 -16.54 -22.18
N ARG A 217 -9.13 -15.40 -22.42
CA ARG A 217 -8.96 -14.61 -23.63
C ARG A 217 -7.72 -13.72 -23.61
N LEU A 218 -7.32 -13.22 -22.43
CA LEU A 218 -6.21 -12.29 -22.26
C LEU A 218 -4.99 -12.99 -21.67
N SER A 219 -5.01 -13.29 -20.37
CA SER A 219 -3.83 -13.81 -19.65
C SER A 219 -3.37 -15.16 -20.18
N HIS A 220 -4.27 -16.14 -20.37
CA HIS A 220 -3.88 -17.47 -20.87
C HIS A 220 -3.36 -17.39 -22.30
N ARG A 221 -4.03 -16.61 -23.17
CA ARG A 221 -3.56 -16.35 -24.54
C ARG A 221 -2.18 -15.71 -24.56
N TYR A 222 -1.94 -14.71 -23.70
CA TYR A 222 -0.64 -14.05 -23.59
C TYR A 222 0.45 -15.04 -23.15
N TYR A 223 0.22 -15.84 -22.11
CA TYR A 223 1.22 -16.82 -21.66
C TYR A 223 1.47 -17.94 -22.67
N ALA A 224 0.45 -18.40 -23.40
CA ALA A 224 0.62 -19.35 -24.51
C ALA A 224 1.44 -18.74 -25.65
N MET A 225 1.22 -17.46 -25.97
CA MET A 225 2.00 -16.74 -26.97
C MET A 225 3.45 -16.53 -26.52
N LYS A 226 3.67 -16.11 -25.28
CA LYS A 226 5.00 -15.93 -24.70
C LYS A 226 5.76 -17.26 -24.58
N ALA A 227 5.09 -18.37 -24.26
CA ALA A 227 5.70 -19.70 -24.29
C ALA A 227 6.27 -20.02 -25.69
N ARG A 228 5.49 -19.79 -26.75
CA ARG A 228 5.95 -19.95 -28.14
C ARG A 228 7.14 -19.04 -28.47
N TRP A 229 7.12 -17.78 -28.05
CA TRP A 229 8.24 -16.86 -28.26
C TRP A 229 9.51 -17.26 -27.53
N LEU A 230 9.39 -17.97 -26.41
CA LEU A 230 10.51 -18.54 -25.65
C LEU A 230 10.92 -19.94 -26.14
N GLY A 231 10.27 -20.46 -27.19
CA GLY A 231 10.55 -21.81 -27.70
C GLY A 231 10.07 -22.94 -26.78
N MET A 232 9.04 -22.69 -25.96
CA MET A 232 8.49 -23.62 -24.99
C MET A 232 7.05 -24.03 -25.36
N GLU A 233 6.69 -25.27 -25.08
CA GLU A 233 5.30 -25.74 -25.19
C GLU A 233 4.46 -25.25 -24.00
N VAL A 234 5.00 -25.38 -22.79
CA VAL A 234 4.39 -24.92 -21.54
C VAL A 234 5.41 -24.12 -20.75
N MET A 235 4.99 -22.98 -20.23
CA MET A 235 5.82 -22.08 -19.45
C MET A 235 5.87 -22.50 -17.98
N ASN A 236 7.06 -22.54 -17.37
CA ASN A 236 7.16 -22.73 -15.92
C ASN A 236 6.81 -21.46 -15.17
N HIS A 237 6.49 -21.56 -13.88
CA HIS A 237 6.15 -20.39 -13.07
C HIS A 237 7.32 -19.40 -12.91
N TRP A 238 8.57 -19.84 -13.04
CA TRP A 238 9.76 -18.98 -13.01
C TRP A 238 10.08 -18.31 -14.35
N ASP A 239 9.40 -18.68 -15.43
CA ASP A 239 9.60 -18.10 -16.77
C ASP A 239 8.68 -16.90 -17.05
N ARG A 240 7.74 -16.60 -16.15
CA ARG A 240 6.78 -15.48 -16.28
C ARG A 240 7.47 -14.14 -16.49
N ASN A 241 8.62 -13.94 -15.85
CA ASN A 241 9.41 -12.71 -15.92
C ASN A 241 10.57 -12.79 -16.93
N ALA A 242 10.72 -13.91 -17.65
CA ALA A 242 11.79 -14.06 -18.63
C ALA A 242 11.71 -12.96 -19.70
N PRO A 243 12.83 -12.33 -20.07
CA PRO A 243 12.90 -11.41 -21.18
C PRO A 243 12.68 -12.18 -22.49
N LEU A 244 12.15 -11.50 -23.50
CA LEU A 244 12.07 -12.10 -24.84
C LEU A 244 13.47 -12.14 -25.47
N PRO A 245 13.76 -13.09 -26.37
CA PRO A 245 15.10 -13.22 -26.97
C PRO A 245 15.61 -11.94 -27.65
N GLU A 246 14.69 -11.12 -28.17
CA GLU A 246 14.99 -9.89 -28.90
C GLU A 246 15.01 -8.63 -28.00
N THR A 247 14.83 -8.76 -26.68
CA THR A 247 14.78 -7.61 -25.78
C THR A 247 16.14 -6.89 -25.73
N PRO A 248 16.22 -5.59 -26.11
CA PRO A 248 17.46 -4.84 -26.04
C PRO A 248 17.98 -4.71 -24.61
N LYS A 249 19.28 -4.98 -24.40
CA LYS A 249 19.96 -4.77 -23.11
C LYS A 249 20.56 -3.37 -22.99
N ALA A 250 19.89 -2.37 -23.54
CA ALA A 250 20.42 -1.01 -23.60
C ALA A 250 20.48 -0.40 -22.18
N VAL A 251 21.64 0.12 -21.81
CA VAL A 251 21.79 0.93 -20.59
C VAL A 251 21.37 2.36 -20.94
N ILE A 252 20.27 2.82 -20.33
CA ILE A 252 19.78 4.19 -20.51
C ILE A 252 20.43 5.05 -19.44
N ARG A 253 21.16 6.11 -19.85
CA ARG A 253 21.76 7.05 -18.90
C ARG A 253 20.66 7.89 -18.25
N TRP A 254 20.93 8.40 -17.05
CA TRP A 254 19.96 9.21 -16.30
C TRP A 254 19.41 10.39 -17.12
N ASP A 255 20.27 11.16 -17.77
CA ASP A 255 19.83 12.31 -18.57
C ASP A 255 18.96 11.88 -19.76
N ASP A 256 19.30 10.79 -20.45
CA ASP A 256 18.50 10.25 -21.56
C ASP A 256 17.12 9.79 -21.06
N ALA A 257 17.05 9.14 -19.90
CA ALA A 257 15.80 8.71 -19.27
C ALA A 257 14.95 9.92 -18.87
N ARG A 258 15.55 10.91 -18.21
CA ARG A 258 14.88 12.16 -17.82
C ARG A 258 14.30 12.86 -19.04
N ASP A 259 15.11 13.05 -20.07
CA ASP A 259 14.71 13.79 -21.27
C ASP A 259 13.63 13.05 -22.05
N THR A 260 13.66 11.71 -22.07
CA THR A 260 12.60 10.87 -22.65
C THR A 260 11.26 11.09 -21.93
N VAL A 261 11.25 11.09 -20.60
CA VAL A 261 10.05 11.31 -19.78
C VAL A 261 9.53 12.73 -19.95
N LEU A 262 10.39 13.75 -19.81
CA LEU A 262 10.01 15.16 -19.96
C LEU A 262 9.46 15.46 -21.36
N SER A 263 10.05 14.86 -22.40
CA SER A 263 9.56 14.99 -23.77
C SER A 263 8.20 14.33 -23.96
N ALA A 264 7.93 13.20 -23.29
CA ALA A 264 6.63 12.55 -23.32
C ALA A 264 5.56 13.41 -22.61
N TYR A 265 5.87 13.98 -21.44
CA TYR A 265 4.99 14.93 -20.78
C TYR A 265 4.75 16.15 -21.65
N GLN A 266 5.78 16.75 -22.24
CA GLN A 266 5.60 17.93 -23.10
C GLN A 266 4.64 17.67 -24.27
N ARG A 267 4.68 16.48 -24.87
CA ARG A 267 3.76 16.09 -25.95
C ARG A 267 2.32 15.88 -25.48
N PHE A 268 2.14 15.52 -24.21
CA PHE A 268 0.82 15.30 -23.61
C PHE A 268 0.23 16.58 -23.04
N SER A 269 0.99 17.28 -22.19
CA SER A 269 0.65 18.55 -21.55
C SER A 269 1.93 19.35 -21.21
N PRO A 270 2.11 20.56 -21.78
CA PRO A 270 3.23 21.44 -21.42
C PRO A 270 3.33 21.72 -19.93
N ASP A 271 2.20 21.98 -19.25
CA ASP A 271 2.16 22.33 -17.83
C ASP A 271 2.70 21.20 -16.94
N MET A 272 2.40 19.94 -17.30
CA MET A 272 2.96 18.78 -16.59
C MET A 272 4.48 18.68 -16.75
N ALA A 273 5.00 19.02 -17.93
CA ALA A 273 6.44 19.01 -18.17
C ALA A 273 7.15 20.14 -17.42
N GLU A 274 6.52 21.29 -17.23
CA GLU A 274 7.03 22.38 -16.40
C GLU A 274 7.10 21.96 -14.93
N ILE A 275 6.01 21.44 -14.37
CA ILE A 275 5.98 20.92 -12.98
C ILE A 275 7.04 19.84 -12.76
N ALA A 276 7.21 18.92 -13.72
CA ALA A 276 8.16 17.82 -13.59
C ALA A 276 9.65 18.25 -13.68
N ARG A 277 9.94 19.42 -14.26
CA ARG A 277 11.32 19.98 -14.29
C ARG A 277 11.72 20.55 -12.93
N GLY A 278 10.75 20.96 -12.11
CA GLY A 278 10.94 21.63 -10.83
C GLY A 278 11.05 23.14 -10.99
#